data_AF-A0A3T0T3N9-F1
#
_entry.id   AF-A0A3T0T3N9-F1
#
_cell.length_a   1.000
_cell.length_b   1.000
_cell.length_c   1.000
_cell.angle_alpha   90.00
_cell.angle_beta   90.00
_cell.angle_gamma   90.00
#
_symmetry.space_group_name_H-M   'P 1'
#
loop_
_entity.id
_entity.type
_entity.pdbx_description
1 polymer ?
#
loop_
_entity_poly.entity_id
_entity_poly.type
_entity_poly.pdbx_seq_one_letter_code
_entity_poly.pdbx_strand_id
1 'polypeptide(L)'
;MKKHSHRYKNGYILAKGKRRAKIESAIGWSWVHIKKFCTREPPWIIRDVLVAVIIAGLVFFAQSGVDDDRASRDREIASEQASAAERAENLRFVRDRSNADSAQVRPFSSIDLQGVNLAGLSVLEADFSFANLKNSDLSRAAMDCATLQDADLSYSTLRQASLRAVRATDADFSHSKLTNSDLRRGYFLNANFIGADLHEANLANSRVDNANFSGADLTGADLTDSNFTRDQLDVLYAWDSDTNWPTGVEPPTREHNNNHPEDPLISTPSKQDDTQCLSR
;
A
#
# COMPACT_ATOMS: atom_id res chain seq x y z
N MET A 1 6.18 -62.00 -17.11
CA MET A 1 5.92 -63.18 -16.25
C MET A 1 5.28 -62.71 -14.95
N LYS A 2 4.13 -63.33 -14.58
CA LYS A 2 3.42 -63.40 -13.27
C LYS A 2 3.18 -62.07 -12.51
N LYS A 3 1.99 -61.43 -12.56
CA LYS A 3 0.73 -61.70 -11.80
C LYS A 3 0.93 -62.04 -10.32
N HIS A 4 0.37 -61.22 -9.42
CA HIS A 4 -0.54 -61.69 -8.36
C HIS A 4 -1.43 -60.55 -7.81
N SER A 5 -2.72 -60.85 -7.69
CA SER A 5 -3.79 -60.02 -7.14
C SER A 5 -4.18 -60.51 -5.76
N HIS A 6 -4.66 -59.64 -4.88
CA HIS A 6 -5.59 -60.05 -3.82
C HIS A 6 -6.79 -59.11 -3.69
N ARG A 7 -7.95 -59.66 -4.10
CA ARG A 7 -9.31 -59.24 -3.72
C ARG A 7 -9.61 -59.81 -2.33
N TYR A 8 -10.25 -59.01 -1.48
CA TYR A 8 -11.04 -59.51 -0.35
C TYR A 8 -12.51 -59.63 -0.78
N LYS A 9 -13.10 -60.81 -0.55
CA LYS A 9 -14.54 -61.11 -0.56
C LYS A 9 -14.87 -61.79 0.77
N ASN A 10 -15.97 -61.38 1.39
CA ASN A 10 -16.89 -62.12 2.28
C ASN A 10 -17.98 -61.09 2.67
N GLY A 11 -19.29 -61.34 2.75
CA GLY A 11 -20.12 -62.53 2.72
C GLY A 11 -21.49 -62.09 3.28
N TYR A 12 -22.58 -62.57 2.68
CA TYR A 12 -23.98 -62.17 2.87
C TYR A 12 -24.58 -62.52 4.24
N ILE A 13 -25.74 -61.91 4.60
CA ILE A 13 -27.00 -62.61 4.94
C ILE A 13 -28.20 -61.63 4.88
N LEU A 14 -29.29 -62.10 4.25
CA LEU A 14 -30.62 -61.49 4.14
C LEU A 14 -31.44 -61.64 5.43
N ALA A 15 -32.34 -60.68 5.71
CA ALA A 15 -33.62 -60.98 6.36
C ALA A 15 -34.74 -60.04 5.87
N LYS A 16 -35.75 -60.62 5.22
CA LYS A 16 -37.04 -60.02 4.85
C LYS A 16 -37.99 -60.11 6.06
N GLY A 17 -38.78 -59.06 6.31
CA GLY A 17 -39.91 -59.09 7.24
C GLY A 17 -41.11 -58.30 6.71
N LYS A 18 -42.13 -59.01 6.20
CA LYS A 18 -43.46 -58.51 5.84
C LYS A 18 -44.31 -58.33 7.12
N ARG A 19 -45.25 -57.37 7.13
CA ARG A 19 -46.72 -57.62 7.11
C ARG A 19 -47.55 -56.33 7.34
N ARG A 20 -48.59 -56.19 6.53
CA ARG A 20 -49.75 -55.28 6.66
C ARG A 20 -50.87 -55.96 7.47
N ALA A 21 -51.65 -55.19 8.22
CA ALA A 21 -53.04 -55.40 8.66
C ALA A 21 -53.62 -53.98 8.89
N LYS A 22 -54.72 -53.44 8.33
CA LYS A 22 -56.14 -53.78 8.02
C LYS A 22 -57.10 -53.67 9.23
N ILE A 23 -58.19 -52.91 9.01
CA ILE A 23 -59.53 -52.82 9.68
C ILE A 23 -59.61 -51.69 10.74
N GLU A 24 -60.52 -50.70 10.68
CA GLU A 24 -62.01 -50.68 10.85
C GLU A 24 -62.68 -49.60 9.92
N SER A 25 -63.68 -49.87 9.06
CA SER A 25 -65.17 -50.00 9.24
C SER A 25 -65.86 -48.80 9.92
N ALA A 26 -66.54 -47.87 9.22
CA ALA A 26 -67.87 -47.92 8.58
C ALA A 26 -69.07 -47.62 9.51
N ILE A 27 -69.59 -46.38 9.48
CA ILE A 27 -70.98 -45.97 9.77
C ILE A 27 -71.14 -44.60 9.06
N GLY A 28 -72.14 -44.20 8.29
CA GLY A 28 -73.47 -44.69 7.88
C GLY A 28 -74.18 -43.46 7.30
N TRP A 29 -74.80 -43.56 6.13
CA TRP A 29 -75.47 -42.43 5.46
C TRP A 29 -76.85 -42.16 6.09
N SER A 30 -77.24 -40.89 6.29
CA SER A 30 -78.58 -40.41 5.92
C SER A 30 -78.69 -38.88 5.92
N TRP A 31 -79.36 -38.37 4.89
CA TRP A 31 -79.77 -36.99 4.66
C TRP A 31 -80.85 -36.52 5.63
N VAL A 32 -80.95 -35.20 5.91
CA VAL A 32 -82.18 -34.35 5.84
C VAL A 32 -81.95 -32.93 6.42
N HIS A 33 -82.23 -31.92 5.57
CA HIS A 33 -82.69 -30.53 5.82
C HIS A 33 -81.73 -29.38 6.22
N ILE A 34 -81.32 -28.61 5.19
CA ILE A 34 -81.71 -27.21 4.89
C ILE A 34 -81.76 -26.19 6.06
N LYS A 35 -80.81 -25.23 6.06
CA LYS A 35 -80.98 -23.75 5.86
C LYS A 35 -79.90 -22.96 6.62
N LYS A 36 -79.03 -22.22 5.90
CA LYS A 36 -78.86 -20.75 6.00
C LYS A 36 -77.54 -20.29 5.35
N PHE A 37 -77.71 -19.53 4.26
CA PHE A 37 -77.08 -18.24 3.95
C PHE A 37 -75.64 -17.93 4.43
N CYS A 38 -74.88 -17.44 3.44
CA CYS A 38 -73.89 -16.36 3.46
C CYS A 38 -72.39 -16.68 3.43
N THR A 39 -71.74 -15.91 2.53
CA THR A 39 -70.31 -15.60 2.35
C THR A 39 -69.38 -16.73 1.92
N ARG A 40 -69.12 -16.80 0.60
CA ARG A 40 -67.90 -17.41 0.03
C ARG A 40 -66.70 -16.58 0.47
N GLU A 41 -66.16 -16.87 1.65
CA GLU A 41 -64.78 -16.51 1.97
C GLU A 41 -63.85 -17.34 1.06
N PRO A 42 -62.77 -16.76 0.50
CA PRO A 42 -61.79 -17.57 -0.22
C PRO A 42 -61.28 -18.67 0.71
N PRO A 43 -61.15 -19.93 0.25
CA PRO A 43 -60.63 -21.01 1.08
C PRO A 43 -59.33 -20.56 1.72
N TRP A 44 -59.21 -20.68 3.04
CA TRP A 44 -58.03 -20.34 3.85
C TRP A 44 -56.70 -20.77 3.18
N ILE A 45 -56.72 -21.89 2.48
CA ILE A 45 -55.62 -22.43 1.66
C ILE A 45 -55.11 -21.43 0.61
N ILE A 46 -55.99 -20.70 -0.09
CA ILE A 46 -55.61 -19.72 -1.11
C ILE A 46 -54.87 -18.56 -0.47
N ARG A 47 -55.32 -18.10 0.71
CA ARG A 47 -54.67 -17.02 1.44
C ARG A 47 -53.26 -17.43 1.88
N ASP A 48 -53.11 -18.63 2.42
CA ASP A 48 -51.84 -19.13 2.94
C ASP A 48 -50.82 -19.40 1.81
N VAL A 49 -51.28 -19.94 0.68
CA VAL A 49 -50.44 -20.11 -0.52
C VAL A 49 -49.98 -18.77 -1.08
N LEU A 50 -50.86 -17.77 -1.11
CA LEU A 50 -50.54 -16.44 -1.64
C LEU A 50 -49.55 -15.70 -0.72
N VAL A 51 -49.71 -15.82 0.60
CA VAL A 51 -48.75 -15.32 1.58
C VAL A 51 -47.39 -16.02 1.44
N ALA A 52 -47.36 -17.34 1.25
CA ALA A 52 -46.12 -18.09 1.08
C ALA A 52 -45.35 -17.69 -0.19
N VAL A 53 -46.04 -17.46 -1.30
CA VAL A 53 -45.42 -17.01 -2.56
C VAL A 53 -44.85 -15.58 -2.42
N ILE A 54 -45.56 -14.68 -1.73
CA ILE A 54 -45.06 -13.32 -1.46
C ILE A 54 -43.81 -13.36 -0.58
N ILE A 55 -43.82 -14.16 0.50
CA ILE A 55 -42.66 -14.32 1.39
C ILE A 55 -41.49 -14.93 0.61
N ALA A 56 -41.71 -15.98 -0.18
CA ALA A 56 -40.66 -16.60 -0.98
C ALA A 56 -40.08 -15.63 -2.02
N GLY A 57 -40.91 -14.82 -2.67
CA GLY A 57 -40.47 -13.77 -3.58
C GLY A 57 -39.63 -12.71 -2.87
N LEU A 58 -40.10 -12.20 -1.71
CA LEU A 58 -39.35 -11.22 -0.91
C LEU A 58 -38.01 -11.78 -0.43
N VAL A 59 -37.97 -13.04 0.03
CA VAL A 59 -36.73 -13.72 0.44
C VAL A 59 -35.78 -13.89 -0.76
N PHE A 60 -36.29 -14.30 -1.92
CA PHE A 60 -35.48 -14.47 -3.13
C PHE A 60 -34.89 -13.13 -3.61
N PHE A 61 -35.69 -12.06 -3.68
CA PHE A 61 -35.21 -10.72 -4.04
C PHE A 61 -34.23 -10.14 -3.02
N ALA A 62 -34.46 -10.39 -1.72
CA ALA A 62 -33.53 -10.00 -0.68
C ALA A 62 -32.20 -10.79 -0.77
N GLN A 63 -32.26 -12.09 -1.08
CA GLN A 63 -31.08 -12.93 -1.27
C GLN A 63 -30.29 -12.54 -2.51
N SER A 64 -30.94 -12.26 -3.65
CA SER A 64 -30.24 -11.91 -4.90
C SER A 64 -29.41 -10.62 -4.78
N GLY A 65 -29.90 -9.60 -4.05
CA GLY A 65 -29.13 -8.38 -3.81
C GLY A 65 -27.94 -8.60 -2.88
N VAL A 66 -28.08 -9.48 -1.88
CA VAL A 66 -27.00 -9.82 -0.94
C VAL A 66 -25.92 -10.69 -1.61
N ASP A 67 -26.30 -11.56 -2.54
CA ASP A 67 -25.38 -12.43 -3.26
C ASP A 67 -24.51 -11.67 -4.27
N ASP A 68 -25.06 -10.67 -4.97
CA ASP A 68 -24.29 -9.79 -5.87
C ASP A 68 -23.27 -8.92 -5.10
N ASP A 69 -23.66 -8.34 -3.96
CA ASP A 69 -22.77 -7.57 -3.08
C ASP A 69 -21.70 -8.43 -2.41
N ARG A 70 -21.99 -9.72 -2.18
CA ARG A 70 -21.00 -10.66 -1.67
C ARG A 70 -20.01 -11.05 -2.75
N ALA A 71 -20.47 -11.29 -3.98
CA ALA A 71 -19.61 -11.63 -5.10
C ALA A 71 -18.65 -10.49 -5.49
N SER A 72 -19.06 -9.22 -5.38
CA SER A 72 -18.18 -8.07 -5.62
C SER A 72 -17.08 -7.97 -4.55
N ARG A 73 -17.43 -8.04 -3.26
CA ARG A 73 -16.46 -8.07 -2.16
C ARG A 73 -15.50 -9.25 -2.24
N ASP A 74 -16.00 -10.44 -2.57
CA ASP A 74 -15.17 -11.64 -2.67
C ASP A 74 -14.16 -11.52 -3.83
N ARG A 75 -14.52 -10.87 -4.95
CA ARG A 75 -13.60 -10.58 -6.07
C ARG A 75 -12.53 -9.56 -5.67
N GLU A 76 -12.91 -8.52 -4.95
CA GLU A 76 -11.99 -7.50 -4.44
C GLU A 76 -10.97 -8.13 -3.50
N ILE A 77 -11.42 -8.88 -2.48
CA ILE A 77 -10.57 -9.61 -1.54
C ILE A 77 -9.63 -10.58 -2.28
N ALA A 78 -10.14 -11.32 -3.27
CA ALA A 78 -9.32 -12.25 -4.04
C ALA A 78 -8.22 -11.51 -4.85
N SER A 79 -8.54 -10.35 -5.42
CA SER A 79 -7.57 -9.54 -6.17
C SER A 79 -6.48 -8.94 -5.27
N GLU A 80 -6.83 -8.50 -4.07
CA GLU A 80 -5.88 -8.02 -3.07
C GLU A 80 -4.95 -9.15 -2.60
N GLN A 81 -5.52 -10.33 -2.33
CA GLN A 81 -4.74 -11.50 -1.93
C GLN A 81 -3.77 -11.95 -3.04
N ALA A 82 -4.19 -11.91 -4.30
CA ALA A 82 -3.33 -12.21 -5.43
C ALA A 82 -2.15 -11.23 -5.54
N SER A 83 -2.42 -9.93 -5.42
CA SER A 83 -1.40 -8.88 -5.45
C SER A 83 -0.42 -9.01 -4.27
N ALA A 84 -0.94 -9.32 -3.07
CA ALA A 84 -0.12 -9.55 -1.90
C ALA A 84 0.77 -10.79 -2.03
N ALA A 85 0.26 -11.87 -2.64
CA ALA A 85 1.03 -13.07 -2.92
C ALA A 85 2.16 -12.79 -3.93
N GLU A 86 1.85 -12.07 -5.01
CA GLU A 86 2.86 -11.64 -5.99
C GLU A 86 3.97 -10.81 -5.34
N ARG A 87 3.62 -9.82 -4.52
CA ARG A 87 4.61 -9.01 -3.78
C ARG A 87 5.45 -9.83 -2.82
N ALA A 88 4.89 -10.86 -2.20
CA ALA A 88 5.65 -11.77 -1.34
C ALA A 88 6.67 -12.60 -2.14
N GLU A 89 6.30 -13.04 -3.35
CA GLU A 89 7.22 -13.72 -4.27
C GLU A 89 8.30 -12.75 -4.80
N ASN A 90 7.92 -11.54 -5.18
CA ASN A 90 8.85 -10.48 -5.58
C ASN A 90 9.84 -10.14 -4.47
N LEU A 91 9.35 -10.01 -3.23
CA LEU A 91 10.21 -9.81 -2.06
C LEU A 91 11.19 -10.97 -1.87
N ARG A 92 10.74 -12.22 -2.02
CA ARG A 92 11.62 -13.38 -1.96
C ARG A 92 12.66 -13.35 -3.07
N PHE A 93 12.25 -13.02 -4.29
CA PHE A 93 13.14 -12.91 -5.46
C PHE A 93 14.26 -11.88 -5.24
N VAL A 94 13.94 -10.74 -4.63
CA VAL A 94 14.91 -9.69 -4.26
C VAL A 94 15.82 -10.18 -3.13
N ARG A 95 15.26 -10.78 -2.07
CA ARG A 95 16.03 -11.30 -0.93
C ARG A 95 17.04 -12.36 -1.34
N ASP A 96 16.66 -13.28 -2.23
CA ASP A 96 17.55 -14.34 -2.72
C ASP A 96 18.77 -13.77 -3.50
N ARG A 97 18.65 -12.54 -4.01
CA ARG A 97 19.73 -11.80 -4.70
C ARG A 97 20.31 -10.65 -3.88
N SER A 98 19.94 -10.58 -2.61
CA SER A 98 20.45 -9.57 -1.70
C SER A 98 21.78 -10.03 -1.11
N ASN A 99 22.87 -9.46 -1.61
CA ASN A 99 24.23 -9.75 -1.17
C ASN A 99 25.17 -8.65 -1.67
N ALA A 100 26.45 -8.72 -1.29
CA ALA A 100 27.48 -7.75 -1.70
C ALA A 100 28.24 -8.16 -2.99
N ASP A 101 27.83 -9.24 -3.66
CA ASP A 101 28.50 -9.72 -4.87
C ASP A 101 28.14 -8.83 -6.07
N SER A 102 29.12 -8.13 -6.63
CA SER A 102 28.92 -7.28 -7.82
C SER A 102 28.65 -8.08 -9.10
N ALA A 103 28.98 -9.38 -9.13
CA ALA A 103 28.67 -10.23 -10.28
C ALA A 103 27.20 -10.71 -10.28
N GLN A 104 26.50 -10.61 -9.14
CA GLN A 104 25.11 -11.01 -9.04
C GLN A 104 24.21 -10.06 -9.82
N VAL A 105 23.61 -10.57 -10.90
CA VAL A 105 22.59 -9.82 -11.65
C VAL A 105 21.35 -9.63 -10.77
N ARG A 106 20.86 -8.39 -10.71
CA ARG A 106 19.69 -7.94 -9.93
C ARG A 106 18.70 -7.23 -10.85
N PRO A 107 17.96 -7.97 -11.71
CA PRO A 107 17.07 -7.40 -12.72
C PRO A 107 15.67 -7.23 -12.13
N PHE A 108 15.46 -6.16 -11.38
CA PHE A 108 14.20 -5.85 -10.69
C PHE A 108 13.39 -4.78 -11.43
N SER A 109 13.63 -4.59 -12.73
CA SER A 109 12.89 -3.62 -13.54
C SER A 109 11.40 -3.97 -13.54
N SER A 110 10.53 -2.97 -13.39
CA SER A 110 9.07 -3.08 -13.39
C SER A 110 8.47 -3.98 -12.29
N ILE A 111 9.25 -4.36 -11.28
CA ILE A 111 8.76 -5.22 -10.20
C ILE A 111 7.77 -4.46 -9.30
N ASP A 112 6.70 -5.13 -8.85
CA ASP A 112 5.83 -4.59 -7.80
C ASP A 112 6.34 -5.01 -6.42
N LEU A 113 6.81 -4.04 -5.66
CA LEU A 113 7.30 -4.13 -4.29
C LEU A 113 6.55 -3.12 -3.38
N GLN A 114 5.33 -2.73 -3.76
CA GLN A 114 4.55 -1.77 -2.99
C GLN A 114 4.34 -2.24 -1.55
N GLY A 115 4.69 -1.41 -0.58
CA GLY A 115 4.47 -1.67 0.84
C GLY A 115 5.31 -2.79 1.43
N VAL A 116 6.28 -3.36 0.70
CA VAL A 116 7.10 -4.47 1.20
C VAL A 116 8.28 -3.98 2.04
N ASN A 117 8.80 -4.85 2.90
CA ASN A 117 9.96 -4.56 3.75
C ASN A 117 11.25 -5.12 3.13
N LEU A 118 12.09 -4.20 2.65
CA LEU A 118 13.41 -4.36 2.04
C LEU A 118 14.52 -3.80 2.95
N ALA A 119 14.21 -3.50 4.22
CA ALA A 119 15.13 -2.86 5.13
C ALA A 119 16.41 -3.69 5.33
N GLY A 120 17.56 -3.01 5.27
CA GLY A 120 18.88 -3.62 5.44
C GLY A 120 19.35 -4.52 4.29
N LEU A 121 18.58 -4.67 3.21
CA LEU A 121 19.00 -5.48 2.08
C LEU A 121 20.15 -4.81 1.32
N SER A 122 21.13 -5.61 0.91
CA SER A 122 22.17 -5.21 -0.03
C SER A 122 21.72 -5.53 -1.45
N VAL A 123 21.37 -4.50 -2.23
CA VAL A 123 20.93 -4.58 -3.62
C VAL A 123 21.76 -3.63 -4.49
N LEU A 124 23.08 -3.68 -4.29
CA LEU A 124 24.07 -2.89 -5.02
C LEU A 124 23.90 -3.09 -6.53
N GLU A 125 24.03 -2.01 -7.31
CA GLU A 125 23.96 -2.04 -8.78
C GLU A 125 22.64 -2.64 -9.33
N ALA A 126 21.60 -2.77 -8.51
CA ALA A 126 20.34 -3.33 -8.94
C ALA A 126 19.63 -2.43 -9.95
N ASP A 127 18.95 -3.05 -10.90
CA ASP A 127 18.06 -2.37 -11.82
C ASP A 127 16.64 -2.42 -11.26
N PHE A 128 16.15 -1.30 -10.75
CA PHE A 128 14.78 -1.07 -10.29
C PHE A 128 14.04 -0.11 -11.24
N SER A 129 14.45 0.00 -12.50
CA SER A 129 13.80 0.91 -13.45
C SER A 129 12.31 0.57 -13.57
N PHE A 130 11.41 1.55 -13.52
CA PHE A 130 9.95 1.39 -13.54
C PHE A 130 9.36 0.58 -12.39
N ALA A 131 10.12 0.27 -11.33
CA ALA A 131 9.62 -0.50 -10.20
C ALA A 131 8.61 0.31 -9.37
N ASN A 132 7.62 -0.39 -8.81
CA ASN A 132 6.71 0.18 -7.82
C ASN A 132 7.24 -0.14 -6.41
N LEU A 133 7.85 0.84 -5.77
CA LEU A 133 8.38 0.81 -4.41
C LEU A 133 7.56 1.70 -3.46
N LYS A 134 6.36 2.12 -3.88
CA LYS A 134 5.49 3.00 -3.11
C LYS A 134 5.19 2.42 -1.73
N ASN A 135 5.24 3.24 -0.68
CA ASN A 135 5.05 2.83 0.71
C ASN A 135 6.02 1.72 1.21
N SER A 136 7.06 1.35 0.48
CA SER A 136 7.99 0.30 0.92
C SER A 136 8.92 0.79 2.03
N ASP A 137 9.49 -0.15 2.80
CA ASP A 137 10.53 0.13 3.79
C ASP A 137 11.90 -0.32 3.23
N LEU A 138 12.73 0.65 2.88
CA LEU A 138 14.09 0.53 2.39
C LEU A 138 15.10 1.06 3.44
N SER A 139 14.70 1.17 4.71
CA SER A 139 15.57 1.68 5.77
C SER A 139 16.88 0.89 5.82
N ARG A 140 18.01 1.58 5.81
CA ARG A 140 19.37 0.97 5.83
C ARG A 140 19.67 0.05 4.64
N ALA A 141 18.87 0.07 3.56
CA ALA A 141 19.20 -0.68 2.36
C ALA A 141 20.47 -0.11 1.70
N ALA A 142 21.30 -0.99 1.13
CA ALA A 142 22.44 -0.59 0.33
C ALA A 142 22.09 -0.69 -1.15
N MET A 143 21.86 0.45 -1.78
CA MET A 143 21.44 0.64 -3.17
C MET A 143 22.47 1.43 -3.98
N ASP A 144 23.73 1.42 -3.55
CA ASP A 144 24.80 2.13 -4.25
C ASP A 144 24.86 1.66 -5.71
N CYS A 145 25.01 2.62 -6.63
CA CYS A 145 25.03 2.43 -8.08
C CYS A 145 23.76 1.80 -8.69
N ALA A 146 22.65 1.70 -7.94
CA ALA A 146 21.38 1.19 -8.48
C ALA A 146 20.80 2.11 -9.56
N THR A 147 19.94 1.56 -10.40
CA THR A 147 19.15 2.31 -11.38
C THR A 147 17.70 2.32 -10.91
N LEU A 148 17.13 3.51 -10.71
CA LEU A 148 15.76 3.78 -10.26
C LEU A 148 15.01 4.62 -11.30
N GLN A 149 15.42 4.55 -12.58
CA GLN A 149 14.78 5.33 -13.64
C GLN A 149 13.26 5.09 -13.64
N ASP A 150 12.45 6.14 -13.61
CA ASP A 150 10.99 6.06 -13.63
C ASP A 150 10.38 5.22 -12.48
N ALA A 151 11.12 4.97 -11.39
CA ALA A 151 10.61 4.19 -10.25
C ALA A 151 9.71 5.04 -9.34
N ASP A 152 8.63 4.44 -8.81
CA ASP A 152 7.75 5.08 -7.82
C ASP A 152 8.20 4.69 -6.41
N LEU A 153 8.89 5.58 -5.71
CA LEU A 153 9.26 5.47 -4.30
C LEU A 153 8.40 6.40 -3.41
N SER A 154 7.26 6.88 -3.89
CA SER A 154 6.42 7.81 -3.14
C SER A 154 6.01 7.19 -1.78
N TYR A 155 6.05 8.00 -0.72
CA TYR A 155 5.71 7.59 0.65
C TYR A 155 6.58 6.45 1.23
N SER A 156 7.67 6.05 0.57
CA SER A 156 8.57 5.01 1.09
C SER A 156 9.45 5.52 2.24
N THR A 157 10.04 4.60 3.00
CA THR A 157 11.00 4.92 4.05
C THR A 157 12.40 4.47 3.64
N LEU A 158 13.32 5.41 3.44
CA LEU A 158 14.73 5.21 3.07
C LEU A 158 15.69 5.70 4.17
N ARG A 159 15.25 5.66 5.43
CA ARG A 159 16.05 6.16 6.56
C ARG A 159 17.38 5.45 6.63
N GLN A 160 18.48 6.22 6.68
CA GLN A 160 19.84 5.68 6.72
C GLN A 160 20.19 4.76 5.53
N ALA A 161 19.45 4.81 4.42
CA ALA A 161 19.76 4.06 3.21
C ALA A 161 20.99 4.65 2.50
N SER A 162 21.74 3.78 1.81
CA SER A 162 22.88 4.18 0.97
C SER A 162 22.43 4.15 -0.49
N LEU A 163 22.42 5.31 -1.14
CA LEU A 163 21.99 5.56 -2.52
C LEU A 163 23.12 6.24 -3.31
N ARG A 164 24.38 5.92 -3.00
CA ARG A 164 25.53 6.60 -3.60
C ARG A 164 25.60 6.31 -5.08
N ALA A 165 25.87 7.33 -5.89
CA ALA A 165 25.96 7.18 -7.35
C ALA A 165 24.75 6.49 -7.99
N VAL A 166 23.57 6.58 -7.37
CA VAL A 166 22.32 6.06 -7.92
C VAL A 166 21.94 6.83 -9.19
N ARG A 167 21.28 6.16 -10.13
CA ARG A 167 20.67 6.79 -11.32
C ARG A 167 19.16 6.76 -11.18
N ALA A 168 18.56 7.87 -10.80
CA ALA A 168 17.14 7.99 -10.49
C ALA A 168 16.48 9.10 -11.34
N THR A 169 16.76 9.09 -12.64
CA THR A 169 16.12 9.99 -13.60
C THR A 169 14.60 9.74 -13.61
N ASP A 170 13.80 10.80 -13.55
CA ASP A 170 12.33 10.74 -13.53
C ASP A 170 11.72 9.90 -12.38
N ALA A 171 12.49 9.58 -11.33
CA ALA A 171 12.01 8.83 -10.18
C ALA A 171 11.13 9.67 -9.24
N ASP A 172 10.13 9.05 -8.61
CA ASP A 172 9.25 9.71 -7.64
C ASP A 172 9.62 9.36 -6.19
N PHE A 173 10.20 10.31 -5.46
CA PHE A 173 10.49 10.25 -4.03
C PHE A 173 9.53 11.11 -3.20
N SER A 174 8.39 11.55 -3.77
CA SER A 174 7.46 12.44 -3.07
C SER A 174 6.99 11.84 -1.74
N HIS A 175 7.02 12.67 -0.70
CA HIS A 175 6.66 12.31 0.67
C HIS A 175 7.46 11.13 1.27
N SER A 176 8.58 10.75 0.66
CA SER A 176 9.47 9.71 1.19
C SER A 176 10.26 10.22 2.40
N LYS A 177 10.68 9.27 3.25
CA LYS A 177 11.50 9.55 4.45
C LYS A 177 12.94 9.16 4.20
N LEU A 178 13.78 10.13 3.85
CA LEU A 178 15.19 10.00 3.52
C LEU A 178 16.11 10.48 4.64
N THR A 179 15.60 10.60 5.87
CA THR A 179 16.37 11.04 7.05
C THR A 179 17.70 10.27 7.17
N ASN A 180 18.82 10.98 7.33
CA ASN A 180 20.16 10.40 7.44
C ASN A 180 20.60 9.51 6.26
N SER A 181 19.98 9.62 5.08
CA SER A 181 20.35 8.84 3.90
C SER A 181 21.58 9.41 3.18
N ASP A 182 22.30 8.56 2.45
CA ASP A 182 23.50 8.92 1.70
C ASP A 182 23.23 8.89 0.20
N LEU A 183 22.93 10.06 -0.37
CA LEU A 183 22.58 10.29 -1.78
C LEU A 183 23.77 10.85 -2.59
N ARG A 184 24.99 10.78 -2.05
CA ARG A 184 26.17 11.40 -2.64
C ARG A 184 26.40 10.94 -4.07
N ARG A 185 26.75 11.89 -4.95
CA ARG A 185 27.03 11.63 -6.37
C ARG A 185 25.85 11.01 -7.15
N GLY A 186 24.64 11.01 -6.59
CA GLY A 186 23.46 10.52 -7.28
C GLY A 186 23.06 11.41 -8.45
N TYR A 187 22.39 10.81 -9.43
CA TYR A 187 21.81 11.47 -10.60
C TYR A 187 20.28 11.44 -10.48
N PHE A 188 19.68 12.59 -10.24
CA PHE A 188 18.25 12.77 -9.95
C PHE A 188 17.60 13.73 -10.96
N LEU A 189 18.01 13.66 -12.23
CA LEU A 189 17.44 14.50 -13.30
C LEU A 189 15.92 14.33 -13.34
N ASN A 190 15.18 15.44 -13.26
CA ASN A 190 13.71 15.49 -13.22
C ASN A 190 13.04 14.70 -12.06
N ALA A 191 13.79 14.26 -11.04
CA ALA A 191 13.21 13.49 -9.95
C ALA A 191 12.25 14.34 -9.10
N ASN A 192 11.25 13.70 -8.51
CA ASN A 192 10.28 14.35 -7.64
C ASN A 192 10.60 14.11 -6.17
N PHE A 193 10.91 15.16 -5.41
CA PHE A 193 11.12 15.15 -3.96
C PHE A 193 10.08 15.99 -3.20
N ILE A 194 8.91 16.24 -3.80
CA ILE A 194 7.85 17.03 -3.15
C ILE A 194 7.55 16.49 -1.76
N GLY A 195 7.64 17.34 -0.73
CA GLY A 195 7.32 16.96 0.64
C GLY A 195 8.22 15.88 1.25
N ALA A 196 9.37 15.58 0.65
CA ALA A 196 10.30 14.57 1.18
C ALA A 196 11.00 15.07 2.45
N ASP A 197 11.21 14.16 3.40
CA ASP A 197 11.99 14.38 4.62
C ASP A 197 13.45 14.00 4.32
N LEU A 198 14.31 14.98 4.06
CA LEU A 198 15.74 14.83 3.79
C LEU A 198 16.57 15.33 4.99
N HIS A 199 16.02 15.28 6.20
CA HIS A 199 16.70 15.72 7.42
C HIS A 199 18.04 14.97 7.60
N GLU A 200 19.14 15.71 7.75
CA GLU A 200 20.51 15.16 7.84
C GLU A 200 20.92 14.25 6.66
N ALA A 201 20.26 14.35 5.50
CA ALA A 201 20.63 13.58 4.31
C ALA A 201 21.87 14.19 3.64
N ASN A 202 22.70 13.34 3.03
CA ASN A 202 23.88 13.79 2.30
C ASN A 202 23.65 13.74 0.78
N LEU A 203 23.47 14.90 0.15
CA LEU A 203 23.34 15.09 -1.29
C LEU A 203 24.62 15.66 -1.93
N ALA A 204 25.77 15.58 -1.25
CA ALA A 204 26.99 16.19 -1.76
C ALA A 204 27.37 15.61 -3.13
N ASN A 205 27.81 16.49 -4.04
CA ASN A 205 28.18 16.16 -5.42
C ASN A 205 27.04 15.53 -6.25
N SER A 206 25.78 15.64 -5.81
CA SER A 206 24.64 15.13 -6.57
C SER A 206 24.28 16.03 -7.75
N ARG A 207 23.61 15.43 -8.74
CA ARG A 207 23.00 16.14 -9.87
C ARG A 207 21.49 16.08 -9.74
N VAL A 208 20.86 17.24 -9.57
CA VAL A 208 19.44 17.42 -9.31
C VAL A 208 18.79 18.35 -10.35
N ASP A 209 19.33 18.41 -11.57
CA ASP A 209 18.80 19.23 -12.65
C ASP A 209 17.29 18.96 -12.83
N ASN A 210 16.48 20.02 -12.84
CA ASN A 210 15.01 19.96 -12.96
C ASN A 210 14.28 19.13 -11.89
N ALA A 211 14.94 18.68 -10.82
CA ALA A 211 14.27 17.97 -9.74
C ALA A 211 13.35 18.93 -8.96
N ASN A 212 12.25 18.41 -8.42
CA ASN A 212 11.27 19.20 -7.67
C ASN A 212 11.41 18.96 -6.15
N PHE A 213 11.86 19.97 -5.41
CA PHE A 213 12.00 19.93 -3.95
C PHE A 213 10.92 20.74 -3.21
N SER A 214 9.78 21.03 -3.87
CA SER A 214 8.72 21.83 -3.25
C SER A 214 8.24 21.21 -1.95
N GLY A 215 8.37 21.94 -0.85
CA GLY A 215 7.98 21.47 0.47
C GLY A 215 8.90 20.40 1.08
N ALA A 216 10.10 20.15 0.54
CA ALA A 216 11.06 19.23 1.14
C ALA A 216 11.74 19.83 2.37
N ASP A 217 12.06 18.99 3.36
CA ASP A 217 12.82 19.38 4.55
C ASP A 217 14.30 19.00 4.37
N LEU A 218 15.18 20.00 4.33
CA LEU A 218 16.64 19.88 4.20
C LEU A 218 17.40 20.32 5.46
N THR A 219 16.74 20.32 6.61
CA THR A 219 17.35 20.62 7.93
C THR A 219 18.56 19.72 8.16
N GLY A 220 19.75 20.31 8.42
CA GLY A 220 21.01 19.58 8.60
C GLY A 220 21.55 18.84 7.36
N ALA A 221 20.95 18.99 6.18
CA ALA A 221 21.38 18.27 4.98
C ALA A 221 22.70 18.82 4.40
N ASP A 222 23.46 17.97 3.72
CA ASP A 222 24.70 18.36 3.04
C ASP A 222 24.49 18.45 1.52
N LEU A 223 24.48 19.67 0.99
CA LEU A 223 24.33 19.96 -0.45
C LEU A 223 25.65 20.36 -1.11
N THR A 224 26.80 20.16 -0.45
CA THR A 224 28.11 20.60 -0.94
C THR A 224 28.38 20.10 -2.36
N ASP A 225 28.79 21.00 -3.26
CA ASP A 225 29.09 20.70 -4.66
C ASP A 225 27.96 20.04 -5.47
N SER A 226 26.71 20.12 -5.01
CA SER A 226 25.54 19.78 -5.82
C SER A 226 25.15 20.95 -6.75
N ASN A 227 24.32 20.70 -7.75
CA ASN A 227 23.91 21.70 -8.74
C ASN A 227 22.49 22.27 -8.51
N PHE A 228 22.07 22.41 -7.26
CA PHE A 228 20.80 23.07 -6.93
C PHE A 228 20.75 24.48 -7.52
N THR A 229 19.59 24.84 -8.09
CA THR A 229 19.30 26.19 -8.55
C THR A 229 18.63 27.02 -7.45
N ARG A 230 18.66 28.35 -7.57
CA ARG A 230 17.97 29.26 -6.64
C ARG A 230 16.48 28.90 -6.50
N ASP A 231 15.80 28.70 -7.63
CA ASP A 231 14.37 28.38 -7.67
C ASP A 231 14.02 27.08 -6.90
N GLN A 232 14.90 26.08 -6.92
CA GLN A 232 14.71 24.84 -6.16
C GLN A 232 14.85 25.04 -4.64
N LEU A 233 15.65 26.02 -4.20
CA LEU A 233 15.88 26.31 -2.78
C LEU A 233 14.81 27.21 -2.18
N ASP A 234 14.21 28.10 -2.98
CA ASP A 234 13.20 29.05 -2.50
C ASP A 234 11.86 28.37 -2.16
N VAL A 235 11.64 27.14 -2.63
CA VAL A 235 10.41 26.34 -2.40
C VAL A 235 10.55 25.31 -1.28
N LEU A 236 11.67 25.29 -0.56
CA LEU A 236 11.92 24.35 0.53
C LEU A 236 10.97 24.59 1.72
N TYR A 237 10.61 23.51 2.41
CA TYR A 237 9.82 23.59 3.63
C TYR A 237 10.67 24.06 4.81
N ALA A 238 11.82 23.41 5.04
CA ALA A 238 12.66 23.67 6.21
C ALA A 238 14.16 23.47 5.91
N TRP A 239 14.98 24.23 6.63
CA TRP A 239 16.45 24.18 6.66
C TRP A 239 16.94 24.96 7.89
N ASP A 240 18.19 24.72 8.31
CA ASP A 240 18.78 25.35 9.50
C ASP A 240 20.23 25.80 9.31
N SER A 241 20.92 26.13 10.41
CA SER A 241 22.32 26.55 10.40
C SER A 241 23.29 25.43 10.05
N ASP A 242 22.85 24.19 10.17
CA ASP A 242 23.68 22.99 9.99
C ASP A 242 23.57 22.47 8.54
N THR A 243 22.59 22.95 7.76
CA THR A 243 22.49 22.72 6.33
C THR A 243 23.72 23.30 5.59
N ASN A 244 24.46 22.44 4.89
CA ASN A 244 25.60 22.86 4.06
C ASN A 244 25.12 23.15 2.64
N TRP A 245 25.46 24.34 2.11
CA TRP A 245 24.96 24.83 0.82
C TRP A 245 25.93 24.54 -0.33
N PRO A 246 25.45 24.48 -1.59
CA PRO A 246 26.30 24.40 -2.75
C PRO A 246 27.29 25.59 -2.83
N THR A 247 28.47 25.34 -3.40
CA THR A 247 29.50 26.37 -3.56
C THR A 247 28.96 27.58 -4.34
N GLY A 248 29.01 28.76 -3.73
CA GLY A 248 28.55 30.02 -4.35
C GLY A 248 27.05 30.28 -4.24
N VAL A 249 26.30 29.47 -3.49
CA VAL A 249 24.87 29.66 -3.24
C VAL A 249 24.66 30.03 -1.78
N GLU A 250 24.05 31.19 -1.53
CA GLU A 250 23.65 31.61 -0.19
C GLU A 250 22.32 30.94 0.24
N PRO A 251 22.13 30.66 1.54
CA PRO A 251 20.86 30.15 2.06
C PRO A 251 19.68 31.05 1.65
N PRO A 252 18.52 30.49 1.31
CA PRO A 252 17.31 31.27 1.04
C PRO A 252 16.88 32.06 2.28
N THR A 253 16.20 33.19 2.11
CA THR A 253 15.73 34.01 3.24
C THR A 253 14.42 33.46 3.81
N ARG A 254 14.29 33.39 5.13
CA ARG A 254 13.10 32.84 5.82
C ARG A 254 11.81 33.64 5.57
N GLU A 255 11.89 34.86 5.04
CA GLU A 255 10.73 35.70 4.76
C GLU A 255 9.79 35.15 3.66
N HIS A 256 10.23 34.15 2.90
CA HIS A 256 9.46 33.62 1.76
C HIS A 256 8.58 32.39 2.10
N ASN A 257 8.62 31.86 3.32
CA ASN A 257 7.81 30.70 3.70
C ASN A 257 6.86 31.01 4.89
N ASN A 258 5.70 31.58 4.57
CA ASN A 258 4.62 31.91 5.52
C ASN A 258 3.91 30.67 6.13
N ASN A 259 4.41 29.45 5.95
CA ASN A 259 3.77 28.21 6.41
C ASN A 259 4.53 27.45 7.51
N HIS A 260 5.48 28.09 8.20
CA HIS A 260 6.18 27.44 9.30
C HIS A 260 5.46 27.68 10.65
N PRO A 261 5.21 26.64 11.48
CA PRO A 261 4.97 26.87 12.91
C PRO A 261 6.23 27.51 13.51
N GLU A 262 6.05 28.61 14.24
CA GLU A 262 7.14 29.32 14.89
C GLU A 262 7.89 28.41 15.88
N ASP A 263 9.20 28.32 15.70
CA ASP A 263 10.07 27.68 16.68
C ASP A 263 10.41 28.69 17.80
N PRO A 264 10.19 28.40 19.09
CA PRO A 264 10.29 29.40 20.17
C PRO A 264 11.72 29.79 20.59
N LEU A 265 12.76 29.51 19.80
CA LEU A 265 14.16 29.62 20.25
C LEU A 265 15.07 30.48 19.37
N ILE A 266 14.56 31.53 18.72
CA ILE A 266 15.41 32.59 18.20
C ILE A 266 15.13 33.88 18.96
N SER A 267 15.68 33.97 20.17
CA SER A 267 16.02 35.27 20.74
C SER A 267 17.09 35.89 19.85
N THR A 268 16.68 36.76 18.94
CA THR A 268 17.59 37.68 18.28
C THR A 268 18.29 38.51 19.38
N PRO A 269 19.62 38.73 19.33
CA PRO A 269 20.22 39.75 20.16
C PRO A 269 19.67 41.08 19.65
N SER A 270 18.89 41.76 20.48
CA SER A 270 18.45 43.12 20.17
C SER A 270 19.68 43.97 19.93
N LYS A 271 19.70 44.68 18.80
CA LYS A 271 20.57 45.84 18.62
C LYS A 271 20.20 46.84 19.70
N GLN A 272 20.96 46.87 20.80
CA GLN A 272 20.96 48.02 21.69
C GLN A 272 21.79 49.12 21.01
N ASP A 273 21.09 50.22 20.73
CA ASP A 273 21.67 51.51 20.38
C ASP A 273 22.60 51.98 21.51
N ASP A 274 23.90 51.75 21.36
CA ASP A 274 24.93 52.44 22.15
C ASP A 274 25.16 53.83 21.54
N THR A 275 24.16 54.70 21.69
CA THR A 275 24.33 56.14 21.47
C THR A 275 23.79 56.92 22.67
N GLN A 276 24.49 56.88 23.80
CA GLN A 276 24.49 57.95 24.81
C GLN A 276 25.45 57.62 25.96
N CYS A 277 26.66 58.18 25.91
CA CYS A 277 27.47 58.53 27.09
C CYS A 277 28.64 59.45 26.68
N LEU A 278 28.34 60.70 26.35
CA LEU A 278 29.28 61.81 26.43
C LEU A 278 28.56 63.00 27.08
N SER A 279 28.50 63.01 28.41
CA SER A 279 28.43 64.23 29.21
C SER A 279 28.75 63.93 30.68
N ARG A 280 29.99 64.22 31.09
CA ARG A 280 30.38 64.89 32.33
C ARG A 280 31.89 64.93 32.46
#